data_AF-A0A8J3HE18-F1
#
_entry.id   AF-A0A8J3HE18-F1
#
_cell.length_a   1.000
_cell.length_b   1.000
_cell.length_c   1.000
_cell.angle_alpha   90.00
_cell.angle_beta   90.00
_cell.angle_gamma   90.00
#
_symmetry.space_group_name_H-M   'P 1'
#
loop_
_entity.id
_entity.type
_entity.pdbx_description
1 polymer ?
#
loop_
_entity_poly.entity_id
_entity_poly.type
_entity_poly.pdbx_seq_one_letter_code
_entity_poly.pdbx_strand_id
1 'polypeptide(L)'
;MPFPTRRRGSASHRPVRPLAVSWPGLRRVIHDLRSAFVGYYGTWVLARSPDRLLVEIPEVKAAFGSLFWRLEDRGDGWQLARIIPNSHEWPRVGGGLHDLVAATDAPVLAAWVSESSCARVVAATPAGHSWSRHVSAYRGLAQDPCGFDHRRFATLRLAPGERVDEHDTPTPAADILTWARAAALPADRAAVTDVLASAGLNGHDRVQALVDAIGARRVSEIPRLFEPQEGDWWDAWFQGDTAGLRLCRRWTADGEEPTDWNRERPWDDDYLDFIDKVCASVYGTGMPRHEIVALARALDERWTAEMALNRQTRVGRR
;
A
#
# COMPACT_ATOMS: atom_id res chain seq x y z
N MET A 1 28.37 -63.97 44.21
CA MET A 1 27.34 -63.80 43.17
C MET A 1 27.59 -62.47 42.46
N PRO A 2 27.89 -62.45 41.16
CA PRO A 2 28.24 -61.23 40.45
C PRO A 2 26.99 -60.52 39.89
N PHE A 3 26.97 -59.18 39.96
CA PHE A 3 25.97 -58.32 39.34
C PHE A 3 26.18 -58.23 37.82
N PRO A 4 25.12 -58.18 36.99
CA PRO A 4 25.26 -58.01 35.55
C PRO A 4 25.53 -56.54 35.21
N THR A 5 26.58 -56.31 34.42
CA THR A 5 26.94 -55.01 33.85
C THR A 5 25.98 -54.65 32.70
N ARG A 6 25.22 -53.57 32.88
CA ARG A 6 24.32 -53.01 31.87
C ARG A 6 25.14 -52.25 30.81
N ARG A 7 25.24 -52.78 29.59
CA ARG A 7 25.82 -52.07 28.43
C ARG A 7 25.01 -50.81 28.13
N ARG A 8 25.67 -49.63 28.16
CA ARG A 8 25.12 -48.38 27.61
C ARG A 8 25.10 -48.49 26.08
N GLY A 9 23.92 -48.47 25.48
CA GLY A 9 23.77 -48.28 24.04
C GLY A 9 24.08 -46.84 23.68
N SER A 10 24.98 -46.63 22.72
CA SER A 10 25.26 -45.32 22.14
C SER A 10 24.07 -44.89 21.28
N ALA A 11 23.39 -43.81 21.67
CA ALA A 11 22.41 -43.17 20.80
C ALA A 11 23.16 -42.57 19.59
N SER A 12 22.84 -43.05 18.38
CA SER A 12 23.35 -42.45 17.15
C SER A 12 22.75 -41.06 16.99
N HIS A 13 23.54 -40.00 17.22
CA HIS A 13 23.19 -38.65 16.80
C HIS A 13 23.13 -38.63 15.27
N ARG A 14 21.91 -38.69 14.71
CA ARG A 14 21.71 -38.29 13.32
C ARG A 14 21.97 -36.79 13.23
N PRO A 15 22.87 -36.32 12.34
CA PRO A 15 23.08 -34.89 12.16
C PRO A 15 21.76 -34.27 11.66
N VAL A 16 21.24 -33.32 12.42
CA VAL A 16 20.14 -32.46 11.98
C VAL A 16 20.65 -31.70 10.76
N ARG A 17 20.12 -32.02 9.58
CA ARG A 17 20.42 -31.24 8.37
C ARG A 17 19.89 -29.82 8.61
N PRO A 18 20.71 -28.77 8.52
CA PRO A 18 20.21 -27.41 8.59
C PRO A 18 19.18 -27.23 7.48
N LEU A 19 17.98 -26.77 7.84
CA LEU A 19 16.97 -26.33 6.88
C LEU A 19 17.61 -25.21 6.06
N ALA A 20 17.92 -25.50 4.80
CA ALA A 20 18.35 -24.51 3.83
C ALA A 20 17.15 -23.63 3.50
N VAL A 21 16.88 -22.64 4.34
CA VAL A 21 15.96 -21.55 4.00
C VAL A 21 16.67 -20.72 2.95
N SER A 22 16.12 -20.69 1.74
CA SER A 22 16.66 -19.86 0.68
C SER A 22 16.62 -18.39 1.12
N TRP A 23 17.67 -17.62 0.78
CA TRP A 23 17.75 -16.20 1.13
C TRP A 23 16.52 -15.38 0.71
N PRO A 24 15.86 -15.66 -0.43
CA PRO A 24 14.56 -15.05 -0.78
C PRO A 24 13.44 -15.38 0.21
N GLY A 25 13.37 -16.61 0.71
CA GLY A 25 12.38 -17.03 1.71
C GLY A 25 12.56 -16.33 3.06
N LEU A 26 13.81 -16.16 3.51
CA LEU A 26 14.11 -15.43 4.75
C LEU A 26 13.77 -13.93 4.62
N ARG A 27 14.02 -13.33 3.44
CA ARG A 27 13.67 -11.92 3.17
C ARG A 27 12.16 -11.68 3.17
N ARG A 28 11.38 -12.59 2.58
CA ARG A 28 9.90 -12.54 2.62
C ARG A 28 9.39 -12.57 4.06
N VAL A 29 9.92 -13.48 4.89
CA VAL A 29 9.56 -13.57 6.32
C VAL A 29 9.92 -12.29 7.07
N ILE A 30 11.07 -11.66 6.79
CA ILE A 30 11.46 -10.39 7.43
C ILE A 30 10.55 -9.23 6.98
N HIS A 31 10.15 -9.18 5.72
CA HIS A 31 9.20 -8.19 5.20
C HIS A 31 7.81 -8.35 5.83
N ASP A 32 7.31 -9.59 5.91
CA ASP A 32 6.01 -9.92 6.52
C ASP A 32 6.03 -9.62 8.03
N LEU A 33 7.11 -9.94 8.73
CA LEU A 33 7.30 -9.60 10.14
C LEU A 33 7.40 -8.08 10.35
N ARG A 34 8.11 -7.35 9.48
CA ARG A 34 8.13 -5.88 9.53
C ARG A 34 6.74 -5.30 9.31
N SER A 35 5.95 -5.86 8.40
CA SER A 35 4.57 -5.44 8.14
C SER A 35 3.61 -5.79 9.30
N ALA A 36 3.93 -6.81 10.10
CA ALA A 36 3.16 -7.17 11.30
C ALA A 36 3.54 -6.32 12.53
N PHE A 37 4.77 -5.79 12.58
CA PHE A 37 5.25 -4.93 13.69
C PHE A 37 5.15 -3.43 13.41
N VAL A 38 5.12 -3.02 12.14
CA VAL A 38 4.98 -1.65 11.67
C VAL A 38 3.59 -1.57 11.05
N GLY A 39 2.69 -0.77 11.62
CA GLY A 39 1.29 -0.71 11.20
C GLY A 39 1.12 -0.43 9.69
N TYR A 40 -0.06 -0.76 9.15
CA TYR A 40 -0.35 -0.64 7.72
C TYR A 40 -0.42 0.83 7.29
N TYR A 41 0.30 1.14 6.22
CA TYR A 41 0.17 2.38 5.45
C TYR A 41 -0.34 2.05 4.06
N GLY A 42 -1.38 2.76 3.61
CA GLY A 42 -1.85 2.61 2.24
C GLY A 42 -3.26 3.14 2.00
N THR A 43 -3.62 3.16 0.73
CA THR A 43 -4.91 3.59 0.23
C THR A 43 -5.80 2.39 -0.08
N TRP A 44 -7.05 2.48 0.32
CA TRP A 44 -8.13 1.61 -0.10
C TRP A 44 -9.00 2.37 -1.08
N VAL A 45 -9.39 1.76 -2.19
CA VAL A 45 -10.27 2.38 -3.19
C VAL A 45 -11.36 1.39 -3.55
N LEU A 46 -12.60 1.73 -3.20
CA LEU A 46 -13.81 1.02 -3.58
C LEU A 46 -14.51 1.81 -4.67
N ALA A 47 -14.62 1.20 -5.85
CA ALA A 47 -15.28 1.79 -7.00
C ALA A 47 -15.94 0.70 -7.85
N ARG A 48 -16.96 1.09 -8.62
CA ARG A 48 -17.63 0.19 -9.56
C ARG A 48 -17.01 0.34 -10.94
N SER A 49 -16.57 -0.77 -11.51
CA SER A 49 -16.06 -0.87 -12.88
C SER A 49 -16.41 -2.26 -13.42
N PRO A 50 -17.57 -2.42 -14.09
CA PRO A 50 -18.05 -3.73 -14.53
C PRO A 50 -17.22 -4.34 -15.66
N ASP A 51 -16.65 -3.51 -16.54
CA ASP A 51 -16.03 -3.96 -17.78
C ASP A 51 -14.49 -3.94 -17.73
N ARG A 52 -13.89 -3.43 -16.66
CA ARG A 52 -12.44 -3.20 -16.54
C ARG A 52 -11.95 -3.38 -15.11
N LEU A 53 -10.71 -3.82 -14.92
CA LEU A 53 -10.11 -3.83 -13.58
C LEU A 53 -9.85 -2.40 -13.12
N LEU A 54 -10.03 -2.08 -11.83
CA LEU A 54 -9.72 -0.73 -11.32
C LEU A 54 -8.28 -0.32 -11.60
N VAL A 55 -7.36 -1.27 -11.60
CA VAL A 55 -5.94 -1.04 -11.87
C VAL A 55 -5.66 -0.61 -13.33
N GLU A 56 -6.63 -0.77 -14.23
CA GLU A 56 -6.56 -0.35 -15.63
C GLU A 56 -7.09 1.07 -15.88
N ILE A 57 -7.73 1.67 -14.88
CA ILE A 57 -8.31 3.01 -14.97
C ILE A 57 -7.19 4.01 -14.64
N PRO A 58 -6.73 4.83 -15.60
CA PRO A 58 -5.61 5.75 -15.39
C PRO A 58 -5.81 6.70 -14.20
N GLU A 59 -7.05 7.11 -13.95
CA GLU A 59 -7.44 7.98 -12.85
C GLU A 59 -7.18 7.34 -11.48
N VAL A 60 -7.27 6.00 -11.37
CA VAL A 60 -6.92 5.29 -10.12
C VAL A 60 -5.43 5.44 -9.84
N LYS A 61 -4.56 5.16 -10.83
CA LYS A 61 -3.11 5.34 -10.68
C LYS A 61 -2.77 6.80 -10.38
N ALA A 62 -3.34 7.74 -11.14
CA ALA A 62 -3.08 9.16 -11.00
C ALA A 62 -3.48 9.72 -9.62
N ALA A 63 -4.58 9.23 -9.06
CA ALA A 63 -5.10 9.68 -7.77
C ALA A 63 -4.45 8.98 -6.58
N PHE A 64 -4.20 7.67 -6.65
CA PHE A 64 -3.95 6.85 -5.47
C PHE A 64 -2.60 6.12 -5.48
N GLY A 65 -1.87 6.14 -6.59
CA GLY A 65 -0.60 5.43 -6.80
C GLY A 65 -0.78 4.14 -7.61
N SER A 66 0.34 3.57 -8.04
CA SER A 66 0.40 2.42 -8.95
C SER A 66 0.73 1.10 -8.27
N LEU A 67 1.21 1.11 -7.02
CA LEU A 67 1.59 -0.11 -6.31
C LEU A 67 0.37 -0.83 -5.72
N PHE A 68 -0.41 -1.45 -6.61
CA PHE A 68 -1.57 -2.28 -6.29
C PHE A 68 -1.15 -3.56 -5.57
N TRP A 69 -1.23 -3.52 -4.24
CA TRP A 69 -0.92 -4.66 -3.39
C TRP A 69 -1.97 -5.76 -3.50
N ARG A 70 -3.25 -5.38 -3.60
CA ARG A 70 -4.35 -6.33 -3.68
C ARG A 70 -5.51 -5.76 -4.47
N LEU A 71 -6.25 -6.65 -5.13
CA LEU A 71 -7.48 -6.34 -5.84
C LEU A 71 -8.51 -7.41 -5.49
N GLU A 72 -9.69 -6.97 -5.08
CA GLU A 72 -10.76 -7.85 -4.64
C GLU A 72 -12.02 -7.56 -5.45
N ASP A 73 -12.69 -8.61 -5.91
CA ASP A 73 -14.03 -8.54 -6.46
C ASP A 73 -15.04 -8.46 -5.31
N ARG A 74 -15.93 -7.48 -5.39
CA ARG A 74 -16.99 -7.18 -4.42
C ARG A 74 -18.39 -7.41 -5.00
N GLY A 75 -18.49 -7.99 -6.20
CA GLY A 75 -19.75 -8.30 -6.88
C GLY A 75 -20.36 -7.12 -7.63
N ASP A 76 -21.21 -7.39 -8.62
CA ASP A 76 -21.94 -6.37 -9.41
C ASP A 76 -21.06 -5.28 -10.05
N GLY A 77 -19.80 -5.64 -10.36
CA GLY A 77 -18.78 -4.74 -10.90
C GLY A 77 -18.05 -3.92 -9.85
N TRP A 78 -18.37 -4.05 -8.56
CA TRP A 78 -17.61 -3.42 -7.49
C TRP A 78 -16.27 -4.12 -7.30
N GLN A 79 -15.23 -3.32 -7.13
CA GLN A 79 -13.88 -3.79 -6.86
C GLN A 79 -13.28 -2.98 -5.71
N LEU A 80 -12.46 -3.62 -4.90
CA LEU A 80 -11.66 -2.96 -3.87
C LEU A 80 -10.18 -3.12 -4.21
N ALA A 81 -9.52 -2.01 -4.51
CA ALA A 81 -8.07 -1.95 -4.65
C ALA A 81 -7.42 -1.54 -3.32
N ARG A 82 -6.36 -2.25 -2.92
CA ARG A 82 -5.44 -1.85 -1.86
C ARG A 82 -4.13 -1.43 -2.50
N ILE A 83 -3.73 -0.20 -2.26
CA ILE A 83 -2.57 0.44 -2.87
C ILE A 83 -1.64 0.82 -1.73
N ILE A 84 -0.43 0.28 -1.74
CA ILE A 84 0.57 0.71 -0.76
C ILE A 84 1.38 1.87 -1.34
N PRO A 85 1.92 2.76 -0.51
CA PRO A 85 2.66 3.90 -1.01
C PRO A 85 3.91 3.40 -1.73
N ASN A 86 4.13 3.91 -2.94
CA ASN A 86 5.42 3.80 -3.58
C ASN A 86 6.29 4.96 -3.07
N SER A 87 7.58 4.72 -2.86
CA SER A 87 8.44 5.76 -2.29
C SER A 87 8.58 6.99 -3.18
N HIS A 88 8.20 6.93 -4.47
CA HIS A 88 8.11 8.08 -5.39
C HIS A 88 6.69 8.55 -5.72
N GLU A 89 5.66 7.87 -5.23
CA GLU A 89 4.27 8.24 -5.50
C GLU A 89 3.65 8.71 -4.20
N TRP A 90 3.42 10.01 -4.07
CA TRP A 90 2.62 10.51 -2.96
C TRP A 90 1.14 10.42 -3.36
N PRO A 91 0.33 9.57 -2.71
CA PRO A 91 -1.08 9.46 -3.03
C PRO A 91 -1.76 10.82 -2.88
N ARG A 92 -2.68 11.13 -3.79
CA ARG A 92 -3.56 12.29 -3.74
C ARG A 92 -4.98 11.80 -3.47
N VAL A 93 -5.18 11.15 -2.33
CA VAL A 93 -6.47 10.52 -1.99
C VAL A 93 -7.62 11.54 -2.00
N GLY A 94 -7.34 12.83 -1.80
CA GLY A 94 -8.32 13.93 -1.88
C GLY A 94 -8.46 14.60 -3.26
N GLY A 95 -7.52 14.38 -4.18
CA GLY A 95 -7.35 15.19 -5.39
C GLY A 95 -7.76 14.51 -6.70
N GLY A 96 -8.25 13.26 -6.67
CA GLY A 96 -8.67 12.53 -7.87
C GLY A 96 -9.94 11.70 -7.70
N LEU A 97 -10.64 11.90 -6.58
CA LEU A 97 -11.89 11.19 -6.28
C LEU A 97 -12.99 11.53 -7.30
N HIS A 98 -13.11 12.81 -7.67
CA HIS A 98 -14.06 13.27 -8.67
C HIS A 98 -13.69 12.82 -10.09
N ASP A 99 -12.40 12.75 -10.43
CA ASP A 99 -11.94 12.21 -11.71
C ASP A 99 -12.30 10.73 -11.82
N LEU A 100 -12.13 9.96 -10.73
CA LEU A 100 -12.53 8.56 -10.73
C LEU A 100 -14.05 8.37 -10.78
N VAL A 101 -14.84 9.24 -10.11
CA VAL A 101 -16.30 9.26 -10.25
C VAL A 101 -16.68 9.52 -11.72
N ALA A 102 -16.03 10.48 -12.38
CA ALA A 102 -16.27 10.78 -13.78
C ALA A 102 -15.88 9.63 -14.72
N ALA A 103 -14.76 8.96 -14.44
CA ALA A 103 -14.27 7.83 -15.23
C ALA A 103 -15.12 6.56 -15.08
N THR A 104 -15.79 6.39 -13.93
CA THR A 104 -16.60 5.19 -13.63
C THR A 104 -18.09 5.40 -13.73
N ASP A 105 -18.54 6.66 -13.82
CA ASP A 105 -19.95 7.08 -13.69
C ASP A 105 -20.63 6.47 -12.44
N ALA A 106 -19.85 6.27 -11.38
CA ALA A 106 -20.28 5.58 -10.17
C ALA A 106 -19.75 6.27 -8.91
N PRO A 107 -20.41 6.05 -7.75
CA PRO A 107 -19.86 6.50 -6.47
C PRO A 107 -18.52 5.83 -6.17
N VAL A 108 -17.61 6.62 -5.60
CA VAL A 108 -16.28 6.17 -5.20
C VAL A 108 -16.10 6.43 -3.71
N LEU A 109 -15.55 5.46 -3.00
CA LEU A 109 -15.09 5.59 -1.62
C LEU A 109 -13.61 5.23 -1.56
N ALA A 110 -12.81 6.07 -0.94
CA ALA A 110 -11.40 5.79 -0.70
C ALA A 110 -11.04 6.03 0.76
N ALA A 111 -10.02 5.33 1.24
CA ALA A 111 -9.50 5.54 2.59
C ALA A 111 -7.98 5.49 2.61
N TRP A 112 -7.35 6.54 3.12
CA TRP A 112 -5.93 6.51 3.48
C TRP A 112 -5.78 6.00 4.92
N VAL A 113 -5.13 4.87 5.12
CA VAL A 113 -4.81 4.33 6.44
C VAL A 113 -3.36 4.70 6.79
N SER A 114 -3.17 5.22 8.00
CA SER A 114 -1.86 5.59 8.53
C SER A 114 -1.53 4.69 9.71
N GLU A 115 -0.43 3.95 9.64
CA GLU A 115 0.11 3.10 10.70
C GLU A 115 -0.90 2.12 11.35
N SER A 116 -1.97 1.74 10.64
CA SER A 116 -3.15 1.10 11.26
C SER A 116 -3.73 1.86 12.47
N SER A 117 -3.31 3.08 12.81
CA SER A 117 -3.80 3.83 13.96
C SER A 117 -5.10 4.55 13.63
N CYS A 118 -5.19 5.04 12.40
CA CYS A 118 -6.31 5.82 11.92
C CYS A 118 -6.45 5.71 10.40
N ALA A 119 -7.58 6.18 9.89
CA ALA A 119 -7.79 6.37 8.47
C ALA A 119 -8.53 7.67 8.17
N ARG A 120 -8.23 8.29 7.03
CA ARG A 120 -9.10 9.31 6.43
C ARG A 120 -9.92 8.63 5.35
N VAL A 121 -11.23 8.61 5.52
CA VAL A 121 -12.19 8.11 4.53
C VAL A 121 -12.74 9.31 3.75
N VAL A 122 -12.72 9.21 2.44
CA VAL A 122 -13.30 10.19 1.52
C VAL A 122 -14.28 9.47 0.61
N ALA A 123 -15.34 10.16 0.20
CA ALA A 123 -16.29 9.61 -0.75
C ALA A 123 -16.86 10.70 -1.65
N ALA A 124 -17.19 10.33 -2.88
CA ALA A 124 -17.88 11.19 -3.85
C ALA A 124 -18.90 10.38 -4.64
N THR A 125 -19.86 11.09 -5.22
CA THR A 125 -20.95 10.54 -6.05
C THR A 125 -21.08 11.31 -7.36
N PRO A 126 -21.66 10.72 -8.42
CA PRO A 126 -21.93 11.42 -9.69
C PRO A 126 -22.81 12.66 -9.53
N ALA A 127 -23.67 12.69 -8.50
CA ALA A 127 -24.51 13.84 -8.18
C ALA A 127 -23.76 15.03 -7.55
N GLY A 128 -22.42 14.95 -7.43
CA GLY A 128 -21.58 16.01 -6.90
C GLY A 128 -21.52 16.06 -5.36
N HIS A 129 -22.16 15.14 -4.65
CA HIS A 129 -22.00 15.03 -3.20
C HIS A 129 -20.64 14.39 -2.89
N SER A 130 -19.83 15.07 -2.08
CA SER A 130 -18.55 14.59 -1.56
C SER A 130 -18.38 14.90 -0.07
N TRP A 131 -17.56 14.10 0.61
CA TRP A 131 -17.20 14.30 2.01
C TRP A 131 -15.84 13.67 2.35
N SER A 132 -15.26 14.14 3.45
CA SER A 132 -13.98 13.67 4.01
C SER A 132 -14.07 13.56 5.53
N ARG A 133 -13.75 12.39 6.09
CA ARG A 133 -13.94 12.07 7.52
C ARG A 133 -12.77 11.27 8.07
N HIS A 134 -12.33 11.64 9.26
CA HIS A 134 -11.30 10.91 9.99
C HIS A 134 -11.94 9.80 10.84
N VAL A 135 -11.31 8.62 10.88
CA VAL A 135 -11.69 7.51 11.75
C VAL A 135 -10.46 7.03 12.51
N SER A 136 -10.48 7.15 13.85
CA SER A 136 -9.33 6.79 14.72
C SER A 136 -9.63 5.57 15.60
N ALA A 137 -8.71 4.61 15.65
CA ALA A 137 -8.80 3.44 16.53
C ALA A 137 -8.90 3.84 18.02
N TYR A 138 -8.29 4.96 18.40
CA TYR A 138 -8.18 5.43 19.77
C TYR A 138 -9.37 6.29 20.21
N ARG A 139 -10.58 5.71 20.26
CA ARG A 139 -11.70 6.34 20.98
C ARG A 139 -11.61 5.98 22.46
N GLY A 140 -11.18 6.92 23.30
CA GLY A 140 -11.20 6.74 24.76
C GLY A 140 -10.20 7.59 25.55
N LEU A 141 -9.15 8.09 24.89
CA LEU A 141 -8.26 9.08 25.48
C LEU A 141 -8.69 10.44 24.92
N ALA A 142 -9.54 11.15 25.65
CA ALA A 142 -10.19 12.39 25.24
C ALA A 142 -9.24 13.56 24.89
N GLN A 143 -7.93 13.31 24.78
CA GLN A 143 -6.90 14.31 24.49
C GLN A 143 -5.80 13.85 23.55
N ASP A 144 -5.82 12.61 23.02
CA ASP A 144 -4.83 12.24 22.01
C ASP A 144 -5.47 12.43 20.63
N PRO A 145 -5.18 13.53 19.89
CA PRO A 145 -5.29 13.45 18.44
C PRO A 145 -4.51 12.20 18.02
N CYS A 146 -4.80 11.58 16.89
CA CYS A 146 -4.06 10.41 16.39
C CYS A 146 -2.51 10.60 16.26
N GLY A 147 -1.94 11.70 16.76
CA GLY A 147 -0.53 12.11 16.72
C GLY A 147 -0.11 12.57 15.34
N PHE A 148 -0.93 12.26 14.33
CA PHE A 148 -0.60 12.40 12.93
C PHE A 148 -1.17 13.69 12.37
N ASP A 149 -0.26 14.58 11.95
CA ASP A 149 -0.64 15.76 11.18
C ASP A 149 -0.97 15.35 9.75
N HIS A 150 -2.23 14.99 9.54
CA HIS A 150 -2.76 14.66 8.21
C HIS A 150 -2.73 15.84 7.22
N ARG A 151 -2.45 17.08 7.66
CA ARG A 151 -2.24 18.24 6.79
C ARG A 151 -0.77 18.33 6.34
N ARG A 152 0.18 18.10 7.25
CA ARG A 152 1.63 18.16 6.93
C ARG A 152 2.11 16.95 6.14
N PHE A 153 1.59 15.77 6.45
CA PHE A 153 1.89 14.55 5.69
C PHE A 153 0.94 14.34 4.51
N ALA A 154 0.12 15.35 4.17
CA ALA A 154 -1.04 15.29 3.28
C ALA A 154 -0.85 14.41 2.03
N THR A 155 -1.14 13.14 2.22
CA THR A 155 -1.56 12.17 1.19
C THR A 155 -2.97 12.48 0.67
N LEU A 156 -3.54 13.61 1.11
CA LEU A 156 -4.79 14.18 0.65
C LEU A 156 -4.50 15.63 0.28
N ARG A 157 -4.04 15.88 -0.94
CA ARG A 157 -4.25 17.19 -1.55
C ARG A 157 -5.75 17.34 -1.76
N LEU A 158 -6.44 17.86 -0.76
CA LEU A 158 -7.85 18.21 -0.85
C LEU A 158 -8.01 19.32 -1.90
N ALA A 159 -9.18 19.39 -2.50
CA ALA A 159 -9.46 20.46 -3.46
C ALA A 159 -9.31 21.83 -2.77
N PRO A 160 -8.82 22.87 -3.46
CA PRO A 160 -8.80 24.22 -2.90
C PRO A 160 -10.20 24.62 -2.38
N GLY A 161 -10.28 25.03 -1.11
CA GLY A 161 -11.53 25.43 -0.46
C GLY A 161 -12.28 24.32 0.30
N GLU A 162 -11.81 23.07 0.24
CA GLU A 162 -12.38 21.98 1.03
C GLU A 162 -12.01 22.16 2.52
N ARG A 163 -13.04 22.33 3.37
CA ARG A 163 -12.84 22.47 4.82
C ARG A 163 -12.44 21.13 5.42
N VAL A 164 -11.24 21.08 5.99
CA VAL A 164 -10.88 20.03 6.95
C VAL A 164 -11.42 20.47 8.30
N ASP A 165 -12.53 19.86 8.73
CA ASP A 165 -12.94 19.98 10.12
C ASP A 165 -11.76 19.51 10.99
N GLU A 166 -11.25 20.43 11.84
CA GLU A 166 -10.04 20.24 12.67
C GLU A 166 -10.22 19.21 13.78
N HIS A 167 -11.44 18.75 13.96
CA HIS A 167 -11.80 17.84 15.01
C HIS A 167 -12.51 16.63 14.45
N ASP A 168 -12.28 15.51 15.14
CA ASP A 168 -13.02 14.25 15.06
C ASP A 168 -14.50 14.50 15.34
N THR A 169 -15.21 15.22 14.46
CA THR A 169 -16.65 15.12 14.40
C THR A 169 -16.94 13.64 14.21
N PRO A 170 -17.77 13.03 15.08
CA PRO A 170 -18.19 11.65 14.90
C PRO A 170 -18.58 11.47 13.44
N THR A 171 -17.89 10.59 12.72
CA THR A 171 -18.23 10.27 11.34
C THR A 171 -19.74 10.03 11.30
N PRO A 172 -20.55 10.93 10.72
CA PRO A 172 -21.97 10.75 10.85
C PRO A 172 -22.27 9.58 9.93
N ALA A 173 -22.68 8.46 10.51
CA ALA A 173 -23.12 7.28 9.76
C ALA A 173 -24.07 7.66 8.62
N ALA A 174 -24.80 8.79 8.76
CA ALA A 174 -25.60 9.42 7.72
C ALA A 174 -24.86 9.71 6.40
N ASP A 175 -23.63 10.21 6.40
CA ASP A 175 -22.85 10.51 5.18
C ASP A 175 -22.50 9.22 4.44
N ILE A 176 -22.02 8.21 5.19
CA ILE A 176 -21.70 6.88 4.66
C ILE A 176 -22.96 6.20 4.11
N LEU A 177 -24.07 6.25 4.85
CA LEU A 177 -25.35 5.67 4.42
C LEU A 177 -25.94 6.41 3.21
N THR A 178 -25.72 7.72 3.10
CA THR A 178 -26.14 8.50 1.93
C THR A 178 -25.32 8.12 0.70
N TRP A 179 -24.00 7.99 0.86
CA TRP A 179 -23.13 7.47 -0.19
C TRP A 179 -23.50 6.05 -0.60
N ALA A 180 -23.74 5.14 0.36
CA ALA A 180 -24.08 3.76 0.07
C ALA A 180 -25.43 3.62 -0.66
N ARG A 181 -26.41 4.48 -0.34
CA ARG A 181 -27.66 4.58 -1.10
C ARG A 181 -27.42 5.03 -2.54
N ALA A 182 -26.57 6.04 -2.76
CA ALA A 182 -26.18 6.46 -4.11
C ALA A 182 -25.45 5.34 -4.86
N ALA A 183 -24.69 4.50 -4.14
CA ALA A 183 -23.99 3.32 -4.67
C ALA A 183 -24.92 2.11 -4.91
N ALA A 184 -26.20 2.23 -4.58
CA ALA A 184 -27.17 1.12 -4.58
C ALA A 184 -26.71 -0.11 -3.77
N LEU A 185 -25.96 0.12 -2.69
CA LEU A 185 -25.47 -0.93 -1.80
C LEU A 185 -26.42 -1.13 -0.60
N PRO A 186 -26.59 -2.37 -0.09
CA PRO A 186 -27.54 -2.70 0.96
C PRO A 186 -26.98 -2.39 2.36
N ALA A 187 -26.47 -1.18 2.57
CA ALA A 187 -25.79 -0.81 3.80
C ALA A 187 -26.65 -1.02 5.05
N ASP A 188 -26.04 -1.59 6.08
CA ASP A 188 -26.65 -1.79 7.39
C ASP A 188 -26.29 -0.63 8.32
N ARG A 189 -27.30 0.17 8.70
CA ARG A 189 -27.12 1.31 9.61
C ARG A 189 -26.55 0.90 10.97
N ALA A 190 -27.01 -0.21 11.53
CA ALA A 190 -26.53 -0.68 12.83
C ALA A 190 -25.07 -1.10 12.69
N ALA A 191 -24.74 -1.92 11.69
CA ALA A 191 -23.36 -2.36 11.44
C ALA A 191 -22.41 -1.18 11.19
N VAL A 192 -22.80 -0.19 10.38
CA VAL A 192 -21.98 1.02 10.15
C VAL A 192 -21.74 1.77 11.46
N THR A 193 -22.79 1.94 12.28
CA THR A 193 -22.67 2.63 13.57
C THR A 193 -21.76 1.86 14.52
N ASP A 194 -21.90 0.53 14.59
CA ASP A 194 -21.11 -0.34 15.45
C ASP A 194 -19.63 -0.32 15.05
N VAL A 195 -19.31 -0.40 13.75
CA VAL A 195 -17.94 -0.31 13.24
C VAL A 195 -17.29 1.03 13.61
N LEU A 196 -18.02 2.13 13.45
CA LEU A 196 -17.54 3.47 13.81
C LEU A 196 -17.37 3.66 15.32
N ALA A 197 -18.16 2.96 16.13
CA ALA A 197 -18.09 2.99 17.59
C ALA A 197 -17.03 2.02 18.17
N SER A 198 -16.57 1.03 17.40
CA SER A 198 -15.71 -0.04 17.90
C SER A 198 -14.30 0.45 18.26
N ALA A 199 -13.98 0.43 19.56
CA ALA A 199 -12.65 0.75 20.09
C ALA A 199 -11.60 -0.36 19.88
N GLY A 200 -12.02 -1.56 19.46
CA GLY A 200 -11.13 -2.71 19.25
C GLY A 200 -10.55 -2.84 17.85
N LEU A 201 -11.03 -2.03 16.89
CA LEU A 201 -10.57 -2.08 15.50
C LEU A 201 -9.47 -1.06 15.27
N ASN A 202 -8.33 -1.54 14.76
CA ASN A 202 -7.31 -0.67 14.18
C ASN A 202 -7.85 -0.02 12.88
N GLY A 203 -7.20 1.02 12.37
CA GLY A 203 -7.62 1.77 11.18
C GLY A 203 -7.80 0.89 9.93
N HIS A 204 -6.93 -0.10 9.71
CA HIS A 204 -7.04 -1.03 8.58
C HIS A 204 -8.30 -1.90 8.70
N ASP A 205 -8.46 -2.57 9.84
CA ASP A 205 -9.59 -3.47 10.10
C ASP A 205 -10.91 -2.70 10.13
N ARG A 206 -10.88 -1.44 10.59
CA ARG A 206 -12.05 -0.57 10.57
C ARG A 206 -12.48 -0.20 9.15
N VAL A 207 -11.55 0.13 8.25
CA VAL A 207 -11.90 0.39 6.84
C VAL A 207 -12.47 -0.86 6.18
N GLN A 208 -11.87 -2.03 6.41
CA GLN A 208 -12.41 -3.31 5.92
C GLN A 208 -13.84 -3.54 6.44
N ALA A 209 -14.03 -3.45 7.75
CA ALA A 209 -15.33 -3.67 8.38
C ALA A 209 -16.37 -2.64 7.90
N LEU A 210 -15.94 -1.40 7.61
CA LEU A 210 -16.82 -0.38 7.06
C LEU A 210 -17.26 -0.74 5.64
N VAL A 211 -16.33 -1.19 4.78
CA VAL A 211 -16.62 -1.67 3.42
C VAL A 211 -17.62 -2.85 3.44
N ASP A 212 -17.45 -3.77 4.39
CA ASP A 212 -18.39 -4.90 4.53
C ASP A 212 -19.76 -4.44 5.08
N ALA A 213 -19.79 -3.48 6.02
CA ALA A 213 -21.01 -2.91 6.62
C ALA A 213 -21.85 -2.09 5.63
N ILE A 214 -21.23 -1.44 4.64
CA ILE A 214 -21.96 -0.78 3.55
C ILE A 214 -22.49 -1.77 2.51
N GLY A 215 -22.19 -3.07 2.63
CA GLY A 215 -22.73 -4.13 1.78
C GLY A 215 -21.82 -4.54 0.62
N ALA A 216 -20.61 -3.98 0.49
CA ALA A 216 -19.63 -4.35 -0.54
C ALA A 216 -18.82 -5.59 -0.10
N ARG A 217 -19.52 -6.71 0.14
CA ARG A 217 -18.93 -7.94 0.67
C ARG A 217 -17.94 -8.54 -0.32
N ARG A 218 -16.87 -9.13 0.20
CA ARG A 218 -15.87 -9.82 -0.63
C ARG A 218 -16.49 -11.04 -1.31
N VAL A 219 -16.40 -11.09 -2.63
CA VAL A 219 -16.77 -12.26 -3.45
C VAL A 219 -15.54 -13.12 -3.67
N SER A 220 -14.49 -12.53 -4.23
CA SER A 220 -13.24 -13.23 -4.52
C SER A 220 -12.05 -12.28 -4.46
N GLU A 221 -10.85 -12.83 -4.49
CA GLU A 221 -9.64 -12.06 -4.77
C GLU A 221 -9.28 -12.23 -6.23
N ILE A 222 -8.97 -11.12 -6.90
CA ILE A 222 -8.50 -11.12 -8.27
C ILE A 222 -7.00 -11.42 -8.19
N PRO A 223 -6.54 -12.58 -8.68
CA PRO A 223 -5.17 -13.00 -8.49
C PRO A 223 -4.21 -12.11 -9.28
N ARG A 224 -3.07 -11.82 -8.66
CA ARG A 224 -1.92 -11.20 -9.32
C ARG A 224 -1.22 -12.26 -10.19
N LEU A 225 -0.68 -11.84 -11.34
CA LEU A 225 0.13 -12.72 -12.20
C LEU A 225 1.50 -12.99 -11.59
N PHE A 226 2.03 -12.04 -10.83
CA PHE A 226 3.29 -12.13 -10.10
C PHE A 226 3.32 -11.12 -8.94
N GLU A 227 4.20 -11.36 -7.97
CA GLU A 227 4.47 -10.39 -6.92
C GLU A 227 5.30 -9.21 -7.49
N PRO A 228 5.04 -7.95 -7.11
CA PRO A 228 5.88 -6.83 -7.54
C PRO A 228 7.37 -7.01 -7.16
N GLN A 229 7.61 -7.76 -6.09
CA GLN A 229 8.90 -7.99 -5.45
C GLN A 229 9.43 -9.42 -5.65
N GLU A 230 9.20 -10.03 -6.83
CA GLU A 230 9.74 -11.37 -7.12
C GLU A 230 11.26 -11.40 -7.27
N GLY A 231 11.84 -12.58 -7.01
CA GLY A 231 13.29 -12.77 -6.99
C GLY A 231 14.00 -12.50 -8.33
N ASP A 232 13.33 -12.65 -9.47
CA ASP A 232 13.95 -12.50 -10.79
C ASP A 232 14.32 -11.04 -11.14
N TRP A 233 13.74 -10.05 -10.43
CA TRP A 233 14.04 -8.62 -10.62
C TRP A 233 14.12 -7.83 -9.30
N TRP A 234 14.27 -8.54 -8.18
CA TRP A 234 14.30 -7.93 -6.85
C TRP A 234 15.36 -6.82 -6.72
N ASP A 235 16.54 -7.02 -7.30
CA ASP A 235 17.62 -6.04 -7.18
C ASP A 235 17.28 -4.73 -7.92
N ALA A 236 16.71 -4.82 -9.12
CA ALA A 236 16.22 -3.66 -9.86
C ALA A 236 15.05 -2.96 -9.13
N TRP A 237 14.12 -3.74 -8.55
CA TRP A 237 13.07 -3.21 -7.70
C TRP A 237 13.64 -2.44 -6.51
N PHE A 238 14.62 -3.01 -5.82
CA PHE A 238 15.24 -2.38 -4.66
C PHE A 238 15.98 -1.08 -5.03
N GLN A 239 16.62 -1.03 -6.20
CA GLN A 239 17.22 0.22 -6.69
C GLN A 239 16.17 1.30 -6.95
N GLY A 240 15.03 0.93 -7.54
CA GLY A 240 13.92 1.86 -7.78
C GLY A 240 13.30 2.37 -6.49
N ASP A 241 13.11 1.51 -5.48
CA ASP A 241 12.60 1.96 -4.18
C ASP A 241 13.59 2.92 -3.50
N THR A 242 14.89 2.63 -3.63
CA THR A 242 15.92 3.55 -3.11
C THR A 242 15.93 4.88 -3.90
N ALA A 243 15.66 4.85 -5.21
CA ALA A 243 15.49 6.05 -6.04
C ALA A 243 14.27 6.87 -5.61
N GLY A 244 13.14 6.21 -5.32
CA GLY A 244 11.95 6.87 -4.81
C GLY A 244 12.17 7.54 -3.47
N LEU A 245 12.89 6.89 -2.55
CA LEU A 245 13.27 7.51 -1.28
C LEU A 245 14.15 8.77 -1.47
N ARG A 246 15.06 8.78 -2.45
CA ARG A 246 15.85 9.98 -2.79
C ARG A 246 14.96 11.09 -3.33
N LEU A 247 14.05 10.75 -4.24
CA LEU A 247 13.08 11.66 -4.83
C LEU A 247 12.18 12.30 -3.77
N CYS A 248 11.62 11.51 -2.85
CA CYS A 248 10.80 12.04 -1.77
C CYS A 248 11.57 12.96 -0.84
N ARG A 249 12.82 12.61 -0.50
CA ARG A 249 13.66 13.51 0.29
C ARG A 249 13.92 14.83 -0.41
N ARG A 250 14.07 14.85 -1.74
CA ARG A 250 14.17 16.11 -2.51
C ARG A 250 12.91 16.97 -2.36
N TRP A 251 11.73 16.37 -2.27
CA TRP A 251 10.49 17.10 -2.07
C TRP A 251 10.31 17.63 -0.64
N THR A 252 10.92 16.98 0.35
CA THR A 252 10.74 17.32 1.77
C THR A 252 11.95 18.00 2.41
N ALA A 253 13.10 18.05 1.73
CA ALA A 253 14.30 18.70 2.23
C ALA A 253 14.16 20.22 2.08
N ASP A 254 13.60 20.87 3.09
CA ASP A 254 13.53 22.33 3.19
C ASP A 254 14.93 22.91 3.38
N GLY A 255 15.68 23.08 2.27
CA GLY A 255 16.97 23.77 2.25
C GLY A 255 18.16 23.00 2.84
N GLU A 256 18.00 21.73 3.23
CA GLU A 256 19.13 20.88 3.64
C GLU A 256 19.98 20.47 2.44
N GLU A 257 21.31 20.57 2.56
CA GLU A 257 22.19 20.06 1.51
C GLU A 257 22.06 18.53 1.37
N PRO A 258 21.94 18.00 0.13
CA PRO A 258 21.84 16.57 -0.08
C PRO A 258 23.06 15.82 0.44
N THR A 259 22.85 14.94 1.41
CA THR A 259 23.85 13.94 1.77
C THR A 259 24.10 13.01 0.57
N ASP A 260 25.24 12.31 0.59
CA ASP A 260 25.58 11.33 -0.46
C ASP A 260 24.54 10.19 -0.58
N TRP A 261 23.79 9.89 0.49
CA TRP A 261 22.67 8.95 0.45
C TRP A 261 21.42 9.49 -0.25
N ASN A 262 21.20 10.80 -0.21
CA ASN A 262 20.00 11.46 -0.74
C ASN A 262 20.22 12.06 -2.13
N ARG A 263 21.47 12.13 -2.58
CA ARG A 263 21.80 12.68 -3.89
C ARG A 263 21.29 11.77 -5.00
N GLU A 264 20.49 12.37 -5.88
CA GLU A 264 19.99 11.78 -7.12
C GLU A 264 21.12 11.15 -7.93
N ARG A 265 20.81 10.04 -8.57
CA ARG A 265 21.73 9.29 -9.41
C ARG A 265 21.26 9.34 -10.87
N PRO A 266 22.19 9.27 -11.85
CA PRO A 266 21.83 9.24 -13.26
C PRO A 266 20.89 8.09 -13.65
N TRP A 267 20.82 7.04 -12.82
CA TRP A 267 19.99 5.85 -13.03
C TRP A 267 18.66 5.87 -12.26
N ASP A 268 18.36 6.91 -11.49
CA ASP A 268 17.15 6.95 -10.66
C ASP A 268 15.88 6.87 -11.52
N ASP A 269 15.80 7.70 -12.57
CA ASP A 269 14.63 7.74 -13.47
C ASP A 269 14.39 6.39 -14.17
N ASP A 270 15.46 5.70 -14.58
CA ASP A 270 15.37 4.38 -15.22
C ASP A 270 14.74 3.33 -14.27
N TYR A 271 15.16 3.31 -13.01
CA TYR A 271 14.61 2.35 -12.04
C TYR A 271 13.22 2.75 -11.52
N LEU A 272 12.90 4.04 -11.49
CA LEU A 272 11.55 4.52 -11.21
C LEU A 272 10.58 4.08 -12.32
N ASP A 273 10.95 4.28 -13.58
CA ASP A 273 10.19 3.80 -14.75
C ASP A 273 10.05 2.27 -14.74
N PHE A 274 11.10 1.54 -14.32
CA PHE A 274 11.03 0.10 -14.13
C PHE A 274 9.95 -0.31 -13.12
N ILE A 275 9.92 0.31 -11.93
CA ILE A 275 8.89 0.01 -10.92
C ILE A 275 7.49 0.31 -11.48
N ASP A 276 7.31 1.44 -12.15
CA ASP A 276 6.05 1.81 -12.76
C ASP A 276 5.56 0.75 -13.77
N LYS A 277 6.47 0.22 -14.59
CA LYS A 277 6.19 -0.88 -15.52
C LYS A 277 5.84 -2.17 -14.82
N VAL A 278 6.57 -2.55 -13.76
CA VAL A 278 6.24 -3.73 -12.94
C VAL A 278 4.83 -3.59 -12.39
N CYS A 279 4.54 -2.46 -11.73
CA CYS A 279 3.27 -2.18 -11.09
C CYS A 279 2.08 -2.23 -12.07
N ALA A 280 2.24 -1.64 -13.26
CA ALA A 280 1.23 -1.69 -14.32
C ALA A 280 0.98 -3.10 -14.87
N SER A 281 1.89 -4.05 -14.61
CA SER A 281 1.86 -5.38 -15.23
C SER A 281 1.37 -6.49 -14.30
N VAL A 282 1.28 -6.21 -12.98
CA VAL A 282 0.91 -7.18 -11.93
C VAL A 282 -0.42 -7.90 -12.23
N TYR A 283 -1.36 -7.21 -12.89
CA TYR A 283 -2.69 -7.73 -13.24
C TYR A 283 -2.87 -8.03 -14.74
N GLY A 284 -1.78 -8.06 -15.51
CA GLY A 284 -1.79 -8.53 -16.91
C GLY A 284 -2.05 -7.48 -17.99
N THR A 285 -2.04 -6.19 -17.64
CA THR A 285 -2.40 -5.10 -18.57
C THR A 285 -1.20 -4.36 -19.14
N GLY A 286 0.00 -4.68 -18.65
CA GLY A 286 1.27 -4.11 -19.08
C GLY A 286 2.18 -5.13 -19.76
N MET A 287 3.44 -5.08 -19.36
CA MET A 287 4.54 -5.89 -19.86
C MET A 287 4.43 -7.34 -19.37
N PRO A 288 4.56 -8.35 -20.26
CA PRO A 288 4.58 -9.74 -19.81
C PRO A 288 5.81 -10.02 -18.94
N ARG A 289 5.69 -10.99 -18.01
CA ARG A 289 6.73 -11.31 -17.01
C ARG A 289 8.13 -11.47 -17.59
N HIS A 290 8.27 -12.14 -18.74
CA HIS A 290 9.57 -12.40 -19.35
C HIS A 290 10.25 -11.12 -19.88
N GLU A 291 9.47 -10.13 -20.31
CA GLU A 291 9.98 -8.81 -20.70
C GLU A 291 10.40 -7.99 -19.48
N ILE A 292 9.68 -8.08 -18.35
CA ILE A 292 10.09 -7.45 -17.08
C ILE A 292 11.45 -7.99 -16.64
N VAL A 293 11.64 -9.31 -16.69
CA VAL A 293 12.93 -9.96 -16.37
C VAL A 293 14.03 -9.46 -17.31
N ALA A 294 13.75 -9.34 -18.61
CA ALA A 294 14.72 -8.84 -19.58
C ALA A 294 15.08 -7.36 -19.32
N LEU A 295 14.10 -6.53 -18.99
CA LEU A 295 14.30 -5.12 -18.64
C LEU A 295 15.14 -4.96 -17.37
N ALA A 296 14.84 -5.74 -16.32
CA ALA A 296 15.64 -5.73 -15.09
C ALA A 296 17.11 -6.06 -15.36
N ARG A 297 17.36 -7.11 -16.15
CA ARG A 297 18.74 -7.49 -16.56
C ARG A 297 19.43 -6.39 -17.35
N ALA A 298 18.72 -5.77 -18.30
CA ALA A 298 19.28 -4.69 -19.11
C ALA A 298 19.66 -3.47 -18.25
N LEU A 299 18.86 -3.13 -17.23
CA LEU A 299 19.17 -2.07 -16.28
C LEU A 299 20.40 -2.41 -15.43
N ASP A 300 20.47 -3.64 -14.93
CA ASP A 300 21.61 -4.09 -14.14
C ASP A 300 22.90 -4.09 -14.97
N GLU A 301 22.86 -4.58 -16.22
CA GLU A 301 24.00 -4.54 -17.14
C GLU A 301 24.45 -3.10 -17.44
N ARG A 302 23.49 -2.20 -17.69
CA ARG A 302 23.75 -0.79 -17.98
C ARG A 302 24.44 -0.09 -16.81
N TRP A 303 23.94 -0.28 -15.59
CA TRP A 303 24.34 0.54 -14.45
C TRP A 303 25.36 -0.12 -13.50
N THR A 304 25.63 -1.42 -13.62
CA THR A 304 26.62 -2.12 -12.77
C THR A 304 28.02 -1.52 -12.86
N ALA A 305 28.49 -1.17 -14.06
CA ALA A 305 29.81 -0.60 -14.25
C ALA A 305 29.95 0.76 -13.54
N GLU A 306 28.91 1.59 -13.61
CA GLU A 306 28.89 2.92 -13.00
C GLU A 306 28.70 2.87 -11.48
N MET A 307 27.88 1.93 -10.99
CA MET A 307 27.74 1.66 -9.56
C MET A 307 29.04 1.15 -8.94
N ALA A 308 29.80 0.31 -9.65
CA ALA A 308 31.10 -0.18 -9.20
C ALA A 308 32.13 0.95 -9.08
N LEU A 309 32.18 1.84 -10.09
CA LEU A 309 33.07 3.00 -10.09
C LEU A 309 32.76 3.94 -8.91
N ASN A 310 31.48 4.24 -8.67
CA ASN A 310 31.04 5.09 -7.56
C ASN A 310 31.42 4.52 -6.18
N ARG A 311 31.38 3.20 -6.01
CA ARG A 311 31.83 2.55 -4.75
C ARG A 311 33.33 2.72 -4.54
N GLN A 312 34.15 2.56 -5.58
CA GLN A 312 35.61 2.70 -5.48
C GLN A 312 36.03 4.13 -5.12
N THR A 313 35.41 5.14 -5.74
CA THR A 313 35.69 6.55 -5.43
C THR A 313 35.35 6.96 -4.00
N ARG A 314 34.41 6.27 -3.33
CA ARG A 314 34.05 6.53 -1.93
C ARG A 314 35.07 5.95 -0.93
N VAL A 315 35.68 4.81 -1.26
CA VAL A 315 36.69 4.18 -0.39
C VAL A 315 37.98 5.00 -0.38
N GLY A 316 38.36 5.61 -1.50
CA GLY A 316 39.58 6.42 -1.59
C GLY A 316 39.50 7.83 -0.99
N ARG A 317 38.34 8.27 -0.48
CA ARG A 317 38.12 9.59 0.15
C ARG A 317 37.98 9.53 1.67
N ARG A 318 38.04 8.34 2.27
CA ARG A 318 38.06 8.13 3.73
C ARG A 318 39.49 7.88 4.18
#